data_AF-A0A9E1WJD2-F1
#
_entry.id   AF-A0A9E1WJD2-F1
#
_cell.length_a   1.000
_cell.length_b   1.000
_cell.length_c   1.000
_cell.angle_alpha   90.00
_cell.angle_beta   90.00
_cell.angle_gamma   90.00
#
_symmetry.space_group_name_H-M   'P 1'
#
loop_
_entity.id
_entity.type
_entity.pdbx_description
1 polymer ?
#
loop_
_entity_poly.entity_id
_entity_poly.type
_entity_poly.pdbx_seq_one_letter_code
_entity_poly.pdbx_strand_id
1 'polypeptide(L)'
;MRDDEKHHEITAGNELQIEALKNGSADIWREVLTQYGSGLLGYAIRMLGDKSTAEDVVQDALVNIVLRTGEGSANDGLVMDEKGRVYIASNKAGKIWRYDPKTKETVLIMQGVVGIASMAFGAGAWDATSIYATSTFNPDHAKRVWRIPVGVKGAKIYYGNE
;
A
#
# COMPACT_ATOMS: atom_id res chain seq x y z
N MET A 1 42.04 11.89 25.32
CA MET A 1 42.06 10.96 24.18
C MET A 1 41.86 9.55 24.70
N ARG A 2 40.63 9.03 24.62
CA ARG A 2 40.35 7.59 24.60
C ARG A 2 39.16 7.44 23.66
N ASP A 3 39.50 7.30 22.39
CA ASP A 3 38.59 6.76 21.37
C ASP A 3 38.61 5.25 21.57
N ASP A 4 37.56 4.71 22.15
CA ASP A 4 37.24 3.28 22.09
C ASP A 4 35.92 3.14 21.33
N GLU A 5 35.94 3.49 20.04
CA GLU A 5 34.89 3.12 19.10
C GLU A 5 34.93 1.59 18.92
N LYS A 6 34.15 0.87 19.73
CA LYS A 6 33.80 -0.51 19.45
C LYS A 6 32.89 -0.54 18.21
N HIS A 7 33.49 -0.57 17.03
CA HIS A 7 32.77 -0.96 15.83
C HIS A 7 32.29 -2.40 16.02
N HIS A 8 30.97 -2.59 16.07
CA HIS A 8 30.38 -3.92 15.99
C HIS A 8 30.73 -4.52 14.62
N GLU A 9 31.67 -5.48 14.60
CA GLU A 9 31.94 -6.28 13.41
C GLU A 9 30.66 -7.01 13.00
N ILE A 10 30.24 -6.78 11.75
CA ILE A 10 29.13 -7.50 11.13
C ILE A 10 29.64 -8.92 10.87
N THR A 11 29.05 -9.91 11.53
CA THR A 11 29.42 -11.32 11.31
C THR A 11 28.90 -11.80 9.96
N ALA A 12 29.47 -12.88 9.42
CA ALA A 12 28.98 -13.51 8.18
C ALA A 12 27.49 -13.91 8.25
N GLY A 13 26.99 -14.22 9.46
CA GLY A 13 25.56 -14.45 9.71
C GLY A 13 24.71 -13.19 9.54
N ASN A 14 25.23 -12.03 9.96
CA ASN A 14 24.57 -10.74 9.78
C ASN A 14 24.58 -10.29 8.32
N GLU A 15 25.63 -10.59 7.55
CA GLU A 15 25.69 -10.27 6.11
C GLU A 15 24.63 -11.02 5.30
N LEU A 16 24.45 -12.32 5.58
CA LEU A 16 23.41 -13.14 4.94
C LEU A 16 21.99 -12.65 5.28
N GLN A 17 21.76 -12.22 6.53
CA GLN A 17 20.49 -11.60 6.92
C GLN A 17 20.26 -10.26 6.21
N ILE A 18 21.29 -9.44 6.06
CA ILE A 18 21.21 -8.15 5.34
C ILE A 18 20.89 -8.36 3.86
N GLU A 19 21.54 -9.31 3.18
CA GLU A 19 21.19 -9.64 1.79
C GLU A 19 19.77 -10.17 1.66
N ALA A 20 19.33 -11.05 2.57
CA ALA A 20 17.97 -11.57 2.57
C ALA A 20 16.92 -10.47 2.78
N LEU A 21 17.19 -9.47 3.64
CA LEU A 21 16.35 -8.28 3.80
C LEU A 21 16.29 -7.45 2.53
N LYS A 22 17.45 -7.18 1.91
CA LYS A 22 17.55 -6.43 0.64
C LYS A 22 16.77 -7.11 -0.49
N ASN A 23 16.74 -8.44 -0.48
CA ASN A 23 16.00 -9.25 -1.45
C ASN A 23 14.53 -9.47 -1.07
N GLY A 24 14.04 -8.89 0.03
CA GLY A 24 12.63 -8.91 0.40
C GLY A 24 12.14 -10.21 1.04
N SER A 25 13.03 -10.98 1.70
CA SER A 25 12.65 -12.21 2.40
C SER A 25 11.65 -11.94 3.55
N ALA A 26 10.41 -12.40 3.39
CA ALA A 26 9.33 -12.13 4.33
C ALA A 26 9.61 -12.67 5.74
N ASP A 27 10.27 -13.83 5.86
CA ASP A 27 10.56 -14.46 7.14
C ASP A 27 11.63 -13.68 7.91
N ILE A 28 12.69 -13.23 7.22
CA ILE A 28 13.74 -12.41 7.81
C ILE A 28 13.20 -11.03 8.21
N TRP A 29 12.33 -10.44 7.37
CA TRP A 29 11.61 -9.20 7.73
C TRP A 29 10.79 -9.39 9.01
N ARG A 30 10.08 -10.52 9.16
CA ARG A 30 9.28 -10.81 10.36
C ARG A 30 10.14 -10.94 11.62
N GLU A 31 11.28 -11.63 11.53
CA GLU A 31 12.22 -11.76 12.66
C GLU A 31 12.77 -10.39 13.09
N VAL A 32 13.23 -9.59 12.14
CA VAL A 32 13.78 -8.25 12.39
C VAL A 32 12.74 -7.33 13.02
N LEU A 33 11.52 -7.32 12.49
CA LEU A 33 10.42 -6.52 13.05
C LEU A 33 10.05 -6.96 14.46
N THR A 34 10.04 -8.27 14.73
CA THR A 34 9.75 -8.82 16.06
C THR A 34 10.81 -8.39 17.07
N GLN A 35 12.08 -8.43 16.68
CA GLN A 35 13.20 -8.15 17.56
C GLN A 35 13.41 -6.65 17.81
N TYR A 36 13.24 -5.82 16.77
CA TYR A 36 13.66 -4.43 16.80
C TYR A 36 12.53 -3.41 16.64
N GLY A 37 11.31 -3.84 16.28
CA GLY A 37 10.20 -2.94 15.96
C GLY A 37 9.81 -1.99 17.09
N SER A 38 9.70 -2.50 18.32
CA SER A 38 9.38 -1.69 19.50
C SER A 38 10.50 -0.69 19.85
N GLY A 39 11.76 -1.11 19.67
CA GLY A 39 12.93 -0.25 19.89
C GLY A 39 13.02 0.87 18.87
N LEU A 40 12.75 0.58 17.60
CA LEU A 40 12.72 1.57 16.53
C LEU A 40 11.62 2.61 16.75
N LEU A 41 10.42 2.17 17.15
CA LEU A 41 9.33 3.06 17.52
C LEU A 41 9.68 3.93 18.73
N GLY A 42 10.26 3.34 19.79
CA GLY A 42 10.70 4.09 20.96
C GLY A 42 11.76 5.14 20.63
N TYR A 43 12.71 4.80 19.76
CA TYR A 43 13.72 5.75 19.25
C TYR A 43 13.06 6.90 18.48
N ALA A 44 12.14 6.60 17.56
CA ALA A 44 11.44 7.60 16.77
C ALA A 44 10.60 8.54 17.65
N ILE A 45 9.88 8.02 18.65
CA ILE A 45 9.11 8.83 19.62
C ILE A 45 10.04 9.82 20.34
N ARG A 46 11.21 9.35 20.81
CA ARG A 46 12.18 10.20 21.51
C ARG A 46 12.74 11.31 20.62
N MET A 47 12.93 11.03 19.32
CA MET A 47 13.47 12.01 18.37
C MET A 47 12.42 13.02 17.89
N LEU A 48 11.17 12.60 17.72
CA LEU A 48 10.12 13.39 17.09
C LEU A 48 9.18 14.05 18.10
N GLY A 49 9.17 13.59 19.36
CA GLY A 49 8.34 14.15 20.43
C GLY A 49 6.85 13.87 20.31
N ASP A 50 6.42 13.24 19.21
CA ASP A 50 5.04 12.87 18.94
C ASP A 50 4.95 11.40 18.50
N LYS A 51 4.01 10.67 19.10
CA LYS A 51 3.82 9.26 18.84
C LYS A 51 3.22 9.01 17.46
N SER A 52 2.26 9.82 17.02
CA SER A 52 1.59 9.63 15.72
C SER A 52 2.61 9.78 14.58
N THR A 53 3.39 10.86 14.62
CA THR A 53 4.44 11.13 13.64
C THR A 53 5.52 10.06 13.66
N ALA A 54 5.90 9.56 14.84
CA ALA A 54 6.87 8.47 14.96
C ALA A 54 6.36 7.15 14.38
N GLU A 55 5.09 6.82 14.61
CA GLU A 55 4.46 5.64 13.99
C GLU A 55 4.44 5.76 12.47
N ASP A 56 4.11 6.94 11.93
CA ASP A 56 4.13 7.20 10.48
C ASP A 56 5.52 7.01 9.87
N VAL A 57 6.57 7.58 10.49
CA VAL A 57 7.96 7.46 10.02
C VAL A 57 8.45 6.02 10.07
N VAL A 58 8.13 5.29 11.14
CA VAL A 58 8.53 3.90 11.30
C VAL A 58 7.78 3.00 10.31
N GLN A 59 6.50 3.25 10.07
CA GLN A 59 5.74 2.55 9.05
C GLN A 59 6.25 2.84 7.64
N ASP A 60 6.62 4.09 7.33
CA ASP A 60 7.27 4.45 6.07
C ASP A 60 8.57 3.68 5.87
N ALA A 61 9.41 3.61 6.90
CA ALA A 61 10.71 2.93 6.85
C ALA A 61 10.59 1.40 6.72
N LEU A 62 9.52 0.80 7.28
CA LEU A 62 9.39 -0.66 7.39
C LEU A 62 8.41 -1.28 6.40
N VAL A 63 7.35 -0.57 6.04
CA VAL A 63 6.20 -1.14 5.30
C VAL A 63 6.08 -0.59 3.88
N ASN A 64 7.03 0.26 3.45
CA ASN A 64 7.07 0.89 2.12
C ASN A 64 5.70 1.49 1.74
N ILE A 65 5.33 2.63 2.31
CA ILE A 65 4.10 3.31 1.89
C ILE A 65 4.22 3.70 0.42
N VAL A 66 3.50 2.98 -0.44
CA VAL A 66 3.62 3.12 -1.90
C VAL A 66 2.85 4.33 -2.45
N LEU A 67 1.80 4.77 -1.76
CA LEU A 67 0.93 5.87 -2.18
C LEU A 67 0.27 6.55 -0.98
N ARG A 68 0.22 7.88 -1.01
CA ARG A 68 -0.62 8.72 -0.13
C ARG A 68 -1.69 9.43 -0.95
N THR A 69 -2.94 9.14 -0.67
CA THR A 69 -4.12 9.60 -1.43
C THR A 69 -4.69 10.95 -0.96
N GLY A 70 -3.95 11.64 -0.09
CA GLY A 70 -4.31 12.96 0.48
C GLY A 70 -4.96 12.88 1.87
N GLU A 71 -4.98 14.01 2.56
CA GLU A 71 -5.58 14.16 3.88
C GLU A 71 -7.07 13.80 3.89
N GLY A 72 -7.53 13.19 4.98
CA GLY A 72 -8.94 12.78 5.16
C GLY A 72 -9.38 11.64 4.24
N SER A 73 -8.50 11.08 3.42
CA SER A 73 -8.80 9.86 2.66
C SER A 73 -8.96 8.66 3.60
N ALA A 74 -9.96 7.82 3.32
CA ALA A 74 -10.10 6.50 3.92
C ALA A 74 -9.99 5.51 2.76
N ASN A 75 -8.80 4.96 2.54
CA ASN A 75 -8.61 3.99 1.48
C ASN A 75 -9.32 2.68 1.83
N ASP A 76 -9.96 2.09 0.83
CA ASP A 76 -10.79 0.91 0.99
C ASP A 76 -10.35 -0.15 -0.04
N GLY A 77 -11.20 -0.56 -0.96
CA GLY A 77 -10.88 -1.51 -2.00
C GLY A 77 -9.84 -1.03 -3.00
N LEU A 78 -9.13 -2.00 -3.57
CA LEU A 78 -8.18 -1.81 -4.65
C LEU A 78 -8.33 -2.90 -5.71
N VAL A 79 -7.94 -2.59 -6.94
CA VAL A 79 -7.82 -3.55 -8.05
C VAL A 79 -6.53 -3.31 -8.82
N MET A 80 -6.08 -4.30 -9.59
CA MET A 80 -4.88 -4.19 -10.41
C MET A 80 -5.22 -4.45 -11.87
N ASP A 81 -4.56 -3.73 -12.78
CA ASP A 81 -4.61 -4.01 -14.22
C ASP A 81 -3.51 -4.98 -14.67
N GLU A 82 -3.60 -5.47 -15.91
CA GLU A 82 -2.62 -6.41 -16.49
C GLU A 82 -1.20 -5.84 -16.62
N LYS A 83 -1.01 -4.52 -16.44
CA LYS A 83 0.31 -3.86 -16.44
C LYS A 83 0.90 -3.77 -15.03
N GLY A 84 0.18 -4.21 -14.00
CA GLY A 84 0.58 -4.16 -12.60
C GLY A 84 0.29 -2.82 -11.92
N ARG A 85 -0.49 -1.93 -12.54
CA ARG A 85 -0.88 -0.65 -11.93
C ARG A 85 -2.05 -0.87 -10.99
N VAL A 86 -2.04 -0.20 -9.84
CA VAL A 86 -3.04 -0.37 -8.79
C VAL A 86 -4.02 0.79 -8.85
N TYR A 87 -5.31 0.49 -8.77
CA TYR A 87 -6.39 1.46 -8.64
C TYR A 87 -6.93 1.39 -7.22
N ILE A 88 -7.00 2.52 -6.52
CA ILE A 88 -7.34 2.61 -5.10
C ILE A 88 -8.57 3.50 -4.94
N ALA A 89 -9.58 2.99 -4.23
CA ALA A 89 -10.72 3.79 -3.80
C ALA A 89 -10.35 4.59 -2.56
N SER A 90 -10.37 5.91 -2.67
CA SER A 90 -10.29 6.83 -1.53
C SER A 90 -11.71 7.18 -1.08
N ASN A 91 -12.32 6.26 -0.34
CA ASN A 91 -13.74 6.20 -0.02
C ASN A 91 -14.31 7.56 0.48
N LYS A 92 -13.77 8.08 1.58
CA LYS A 92 -14.21 9.38 2.16
C LYS A 92 -13.93 10.58 1.26
N ALA A 93 -12.86 10.53 0.47
CA ALA A 93 -12.50 11.61 -0.45
C ALA A 93 -13.31 11.58 -1.76
N GLY A 94 -14.04 10.48 -2.01
CA GLY A 94 -14.81 10.26 -3.22
C GLY A 94 -13.99 10.26 -4.50
N LYS A 95 -12.78 9.68 -4.42
CA LYS A 95 -11.79 9.62 -5.52
C LYS A 95 -11.37 8.19 -5.81
N ILE A 96 -10.96 7.94 -7.05
CA ILE A 96 -10.20 6.74 -7.44
C ILE A 96 -8.87 7.21 -8.00
N TRP A 97 -7.78 6.70 -7.43
CA TRP A 97 -6.41 6.95 -7.88
C TRP A 97 -5.86 5.74 -8.60
N ARG A 98 -5.02 5.95 -9.62
CA ARG A 98 -4.15 4.92 -10.19
C ARG A 98 -2.71 5.21 -9.78
N TYR A 99 -2.02 4.19 -9.30
CA TYR A 99 -0.60 4.22 -9.01
C TYR A 99 0.15 3.21 -9.88
N ASP A 100 1.22 3.65 -10.53
CA ASP A 100 2.15 2.78 -11.24
C ASP A 100 3.36 2.47 -10.34
N PRO A 101 3.54 1.23 -9.87
CA PRO A 101 4.63 0.90 -8.97
C PRO A 101 6.02 0.96 -9.63
N LYS A 102 6.11 0.88 -10.96
CA LYS A 102 7.38 0.93 -11.70
C LYS A 102 7.86 2.36 -11.86
N THR A 103 6.96 3.27 -12.26
CA THR A 103 7.30 4.68 -12.54
C THR A 103 7.06 5.60 -11.35
N LYS A 104 6.35 5.12 -10.32
CA LYS A 104 5.85 5.90 -9.18
C LYS A 104 4.81 6.96 -9.56
N GLU A 105 4.31 6.93 -10.80
CA GLU A 105 3.29 7.85 -11.28
C GLU A 105 1.97 7.64 -10.52
N THR A 106 1.35 8.74 -10.12
CA THR A 106 0.00 8.75 -9.53
C THR A 106 -0.93 9.60 -10.37
N VAL A 107 -2.09 9.06 -10.75
CA VAL A 107 -3.08 9.73 -11.60
C VAL A 107 -4.45 9.65 -10.98
N LEU A 108 -5.18 10.77 -10.95
CA LEU A 108 -6.59 10.79 -10.56
C LEU A 108 -7.45 10.25 -11.72
N ILE A 109 -8.16 9.15 -11.48
CA ILE A 109 -9.00 8.48 -12.50
C ILE A 109 -10.43 8.96 -12.43
N MET A 110 -10.93 9.19 -11.21
CA MET A 110 -12.31 9.60 -10.97
C MET A 110 -12.40 10.43 -9.70
N GLN A 111 -13.37 11.34 -9.64
CA GLN A 111 -13.73 12.08 -8.44
C GLN A 111 -15.23 12.36 -8.39
N GLY A 112 -15.74 12.77 -7.22
CA GLY A 112 -17.10 13.27 -7.03
C GLY A 112 -18.11 12.21 -6.57
N VAL A 113 -17.66 10.99 -6.25
CA VAL A 113 -18.53 9.94 -5.70
C VAL A 113 -18.00 9.48 -4.36
N VAL A 114 -18.47 10.15 -3.31
CA VAL A 114 -18.17 9.77 -1.93
C VAL A 114 -18.78 8.40 -1.63
N GLY A 115 -18.03 7.57 -0.91
CA GLY A 115 -18.51 6.28 -0.44
C GLY A 115 -17.99 5.09 -1.24
N ILE A 116 -17.24 5.28 -2.34
CA ILE A 116 -16.73 4.16 -3.15
C ILE A 116 -15.85 3.27 -2.29
N ALA A 117 -16.22 1.99 -2.20
CA ALA A 117 -15.65 1.04 -1.25
C ALA A 117 -14.92 -0.10 -1.97
N SER A 118 -15.66 -1.01 -2.60
CA SER A 118 -15.08 -2.17 -3.29
C SER A 118 -15.05 -1.97 -4.80
N MET A 119 -14.12 -2.64 -5.46
CA MET A 119 -13.90 -2.55 -6.91
C MET A 119 -13.55 -3.91 -7.49
N ALA A 120 -13.94 -4.14 -8.75
CA ALA A 120 -13.52 -5.29 -9.56
C ALA A 120 -13.39 -4.87 -11.02
N PHE A 121 -12.45 -5.45 -11.76
CA PHE A 121 -12.51 -5.35 -13.22
C PHE A 121 -13.62 -6.23 -13.78
N GLY A 122 -14.24 -5.82 -14.89
CA GLY A 122 -15.23 -6.65 -15.58
C GLY A 122 -14.64 -7.97 -16.08
N ALA A 123 -15.50 -8.99 -16.16
CA ALA A 123 -15.17 -10.28 -16.75
C ALA A 123 -16.43 -10.91 -17.40
N GLY A 124 -16.22 -11.86 -18.33
CA GLY A 124 -17.31 -12.51 -19.04
C GLY A 124 -18.12 -11.53 -19.88
N ALA A 125 -19.41 -11.36 -19.56
CA ALA A 125 -20.29 -10.39 -20.23
C ALA A 125 -20.01 -8.92 -19.85
N TRP A 126 -19.24 -8.67 -18.80
CA TRP A 126 -18.87 -7.32 -18.37
C TRP A 126 -17.61 -6.83 -19.09
N ASP A 127 -17.50 -5.52 -19.33
CA ASP A 127 -16.37 -4.94 -20.03
C ASP A 127 -15.08 -5.10 -19.24
N ALA A 128 -14.17 -5.94 -19.74
CA ALA A 128 -12.90 -6.24 -19.11
C ALA A 128 -11.95 -5.05 -18.99
N THR A 129 -12.22 -3.96 -19.71
CA THR A 129 -11.43 -2.71 -19.66
C THR A 129 -12.04 -1.63 -18.76
N SER A 130 -13.07 -1.99 -17.99
CA SER A 130 -13.72 -1.13 -17.01
C SER A 130 -13.58 -1.67 -15.59
N ILE A 131 -13.50 -0.76 -14.63
CA ILE A 131 -13.65 -1.04 -13.20
C ILE A 131 -15.11 -0.87 -12.81
N TYR A 132 -15.65 -1.80 -12.04
CA TYR A 132 -16.97 -1.75 -11.45
C TYR A 132 -16.83 -1.53 -9.96
N ALA A 133 -17.53 -0.53 -9.43
CA ALA A 133 -17.37 -0.10 -8.05
C ALA A 133 -18.70 -0.08 -7.29
N THR A 134 -18.65 -0.41 -6.00
CA THR A 134 -19.77 -0.28 -5.06
C THR A 134 -19.54 0.87 -4.09
N SER A 135 -20.57 1.29 -3.35
CA SER A 135 -20.43 2.33 -2.32
C SER A 135 -21.20 2.01 -1.03
N THR A 136 -20.73 2.54 0.11
CA THR A 136 -21.16 2.07 1.44
C THR A 136 -21.78 3.11 2.39
N PHE A 137 -21.86 4.41 2.06
CA PHE A 137 -22.27 5.43 3.06
C PHE A 137 -23.38 6.39 2.65
N ASN A 138 -23.70 6.50 1.36
CA ASN A 138 -24.73 7.41 0.88
C ASN A 138 -25.93 6.59 0.40
N PRO A 139 -27.14 6.76 0.95
CA PRO A 139 -28.35 6.01 0.54
C PRO A 139 -28.67 6.12 -0.96
N ASP A 140 -28.35 7.26 -1.58
CA ASP A 140 -28.55 7.48 -3.02
C ASP A 140 -27.51 6.74 -3.87
N HIS A 141 -26.33 6.51 -3.29
CA HIS A 141 -25.20 5.82 -3.91
C HIS A 141 -25.25 4.30 -3.64
N ALA A 142 -25.75 3.88 -2.47
CA ALA A 142 -25.76 2.48 -2.01
C ALA A 142 -26.58 1.54 -2.92
N LYS A 143 -27.43 2.09 -3.79
CA LYS A 143 -28.23 1.34 -4.77
C LYS A 143 -27.63 1.32 -6.18
N ARG A 144 -26.40 1.82 -6.36
CA ARG A 144 -25.75 1.99 -7.66
C ARG A 144 -24.46 1.17 -7.73
N VAL A 145 -24.14 0.74 -8.96
CA VAL A 145 -22.83 0.22 -9.34
C VAL A 145 -22.30 1.13 -10.43
N TRP A 146 -21.09 1.68 -10.25
CA TRP A 146 -20.45 2.53 -11.25
C TRP A 146 -19.61 1.67 -12.18
N ARG A 147 -19.65 1.97 -13.47
CA ARG A 147 -18.68 1.51 -14.46
C ARG A 147 -17.72 2.65 -14.77
N ILE A 148 -16.43 2.43 -14.56
CA ILE A 148 -15.35 3.38 -14.80
C ILE A 148 -14.47 2.82 -15.94
N PRO A 149 -14.60 3.32 -17.17
CA PRO A 149 -13.74 2.90 -18.27
C PRO A 149 -12.30 3.33 -18.02
N VAL A 150 -11.37 2.38 -18.03
CA VAL A 150 -9.93 2.66 -17.83
C VAL A 150 -9.06 2.23 -19.01
N GLY A 151 -9.66 1.55 -20.01
CA GLY A 151 -9.02 1.24 -21.30
C GLY A 151 -7.91 0.20 -21.23
N VAL A 152 -7.80 -0.53 -20.12
CA VAL A 152 -6.81 -1.58 -19.87
C VAL A 152 -7.50 -2.74 -19.18
N LYS A 153 -7.10 -3.98 -19.49
CA LYS A 153 -7.73 -5.15 -18.85
C LYS A 153 -7.30 -5.28 -17.39
N GLY A 154 -8.18 -5.87 -16.58
CA GLY A 154 -7.85 -6.28 -15.23
C GLY A 154 -6.77 -7.37 -15.19
N ALA A 155 -5.99 -7.37 -14.12
CA ALA A 155 -5.04 -8.44 -13.84
C ALA A 155 -5.77 -9.78 -13.66
N LYS A 156 -5.13 -10.87 -14.11
CA LYS A 156 -5.64 -12.22 -13.84
C LYS A 156 -5.49 -12.50 -12.34
N ILE A 157 -6.59 -12.74 -11.66
CA ILE A 157 -6.57 -13.13 -10.24
C ILE A 157 -6.19 -14.61 -10.21
N TYR A 158 -5.13 -14.96 -9.47
CA TYR A 158 -4.77 -16.36 -9.27
C TYR A 158 -5.80 -17.00 -8.35
N TYR A 159 -6.64 -17.86 -8.93
CA TYR A 159 -7.30 -18.90 -8.16
C TYR A 159 -6.25 -19.98 -7.94
N GLY A 160 -5.94 -20.31 -6.69
CA GLY A 160 -4.96 -21.36 -6.37
C GLY A 160 -5.28 -22.63 -7.17
N ASN A 161 -4.25 -23.24 -7.76
CA ASN A 161 -4.42 -24.39 -8.64
C ASN A 161 -5.12 -25.55 -7.88
N GLU A 162 -6.06 -26.19 -8.57
CA GLU A 162 -6.52 -27.56 -8.32
C GLU A 162 -5.40 -28.59 -8.52
#